data_AF-A0A067JPV5-F1
#
_entry.id   AF-A0A067JPV5-F1
#
_cell.length_a   1.000
_cell.length_b   1.000
_cell.length_c   1.000
_cell.angle_alpha   90.00
_cell.angle_beta   90.00
_cell.angle_gamma   90.00
#
_symmetry.space_group_name_H-M   'P 1'
#
loop_
_entity.id
_entity.type
_entity.pdbx_description
1 polymer ?
#
loop_
_entity_poly.entity_id
_entity_poly.type
_entity_poly.pdbx_seq_one_letter_code
_entity_poly.pdbx_strand_id
1 'polypeptide(L)'
;MTDYEEKLIRSPEPSLEQLVDGTEFMVCMTEASTESERSKRISEFEDFLGIGDEASKLVQEQKAKARILQSVLTAEDAEEAERRVLKMTLAEEKIEATSEEQEEGADADEVIQAIKDTCNECIEQV
;
A
#
# COMPACT_ATOMS: atom_id res chain seq x y z
N MET A 1 -17.19 56.05 7.02
CA MET A 1 -16.38 55.68 5.84
C MET A 1 -15.63 54.43 6.26
N THR A 2 -15.84 53.31 5.56
CA THR A 2 -15.30 52.01 5.96
C THR A 2 -13.77 52.01 5.81
N ASP A 3 -13.07 51.32 6.70
CA ASP A 3 -11.60 51.12 6.68
C ASP A 3 -11.06 50.65 5.31
N TYR A 4 -11.91 50.03 4.50
CA TYR A 4 -11.60 49.65 3.11
C TYR A 4 -11.41 50.84 2.16
N GLU A 5 -12.21 51.89 2.29
CA GLU A 5 -12.09 53.13 1.48
C GLU A 5 -10.79 53.87 1.81
N GLU A 6 -10.42 53.95 3.09
CA GLU A 6 -9.19 54.61 3.53
C GLU A 6 -7.93 53.85 3.07
N LYS A 7 -7.99 52.51 3.05
CA LYS A 7 -6.89 51.66 2.56
C LYS A 7 -6.69 51.75 1.05
N LEU A 8 -7.76 51.86 0.26
CA LEU A 8 -7.66 52.06 -1.19
C LEU A 8 -6.94 53.37 -1.53
N ILE A 9 -7.26 54.45 -0.82
CA ILE A 9 -6.65 55.78 -1.01
C ILE A 9 -5.16 55.78 -0.63
N ARG A 10 -4.72 54.86 0.24
CA ARG A 10 -3.34 54.78 0.74
C ARG A 10 -2.47 53.73 0.03
N SER A 11 -2.98 53.11 -1.03
CA SER A 11 -2.19 52.18 -1.85
C SER A 11 -1.05 52.97 -2.51
N PRO A 12 0.20 52.48 -2.46
CA PRO A 12 1.29 53.09 -3.21
C PRO A 12 0.92 53.15 -4.70
N GLU A 13 1.15 54.28 -5.36
CA GLU A 13 1.00 54.35 -6.81
C GLU A 13 1.93 53.29 -7.45
N PRO A 14 1.40 52.44 -8.34
CA PRO A 14 2.23 51.48 -9.04
C PRO A 14 3.28 52.21 -9.87
N SER A 15 4.49 51.66 -9.93
CA SER A 15 5.52 52.20 -10.82
C SER A 15 5.10 52.09 -12.28
N LEU A 16 5.65 52.95 -13.15
CA LEU A 16 5.39 52.92 -14.59
C LEU A 16 5.73 51.55 -15.19
N GLU A 17 6.82 50.93 -14.77
CA GLU A 17 7.21 49.56 -15.18
C GLU A 17 6.13 48.54 -14.79
N GLN A 18 5.64 48.56 -13.55
CA GLN A 18 4.57 47.65 -13.13
C GLN A 18 3.25 47.89 -13.90
N LEU A 19 2.96 49.14 -14.26
CA LEU A 19 1.78 49.47 -15.05
C LEU A 19 1.92 48.97 -16.50
N VAL A 20 3.12 49.09 -17.08
CA VAL A 20 3.43 48.60 -18.43
C VAL A 20 3.41 47.08 -18.46
N ASP A 21 4.06 46.40 -17.52
CA ASP A 21 4.06 44.93 -17.40
C ASP A 21 2.64 44.38 -17.23
N GLY A 22 1.83 45.00 -16.35
CA GLY A 22 0.44 44.59 -16.15
C GLY A 22 -0.42 44.79 -17.40
N THR A 23 -0.17 45.87 -18.16
CA THR A 23 -0.88 46.15 -19.41
C THR A 23 -0.46 45.21 -20.53
N GLU A 24 0.84 44.95 -20.68
CA GLU A 24 1.40 43.99 -21.63
C GLU A 24 0.86 42.58 -21.36
N PHE A 25 0.79 42.18 -20.09
CA PHE A 25 0.17 40.91 -19.69
C PHE A 25 -1.31 40.82 -20.10
N MET A 26 -2.12 41.86 -19.83
CA MET A 26 -3.53 41.88 -20.22
C MET A 26 -3.74 41.87 -21.74
N VAL A 27 -2.91 42.61 -22.48
CA VAL A 27 -2.92 42.62 -23.95
C VAL A 27 -2.54 41.23 -24.47
N CYS A 28 -1.47 40.64 -23.94
CA CYS A 28 -1.06 39.28 -24.24
C CYS A 28 -2.20 38.26 -24.01
N MET A 29 -3.01 38.40 -22.96
CA MET A 29 -4.12 37.48 -22.68
C MET A 29 -5.34 37.66 -23.62
N THR A 30 -5.45 38.82 -24.24
CA THR A 30 -6.58 39.19 -25.12
C THR A 30 -6.25 39.10 -26.61
N GLU A 31 -4.97 39.03 -26.97
CA GLU A 31 -4.51 38.78 -28.34
C GLU A 31 -4.94 37.40 -28.87
N ALA A 32 -5.23 37.37 -30.17
CA ALA A 32 -5.51 36.15 -30.91
C ALA A 32 -4.21 35.35 -31.09
N SER A 33 -3.91 34.53 -30.10
CA SER A 33 -2.83 33.53 -30.10
C SER A 33 -3.40 32.14 -30.38
N THR A 34 -2.53 31.20 -30.75
CA THR A 34 -2.96 29.81 -30.86
C THR A 34 -3.35 29.27 -29.48
N GLU A 35 -4.27 28.30 -29.42
CA GLU A 35 -4.74 27.69 -28.16
C GLU A 35 -3.57 27.17 -27.30
N SER A 36 -2.52 26.66 -27.96
CA SER A 36 -1.29 26.19 -27.31
C SER A 36 -0.48 27.32 -26.67
N GLU A 37 -0.31 28.45 -27.36
CA GLU A 37 0.40 29.62 -26.83
C GLU A 37 -0.37 30.26 -25.68
N ARG A 38 -1.71 30.33 -25.79
CA ARG A 38 -2.58 30.82 -24.72
C ARG A 38 -2.50 29.92 -23.48
N SER A 39 -2.51 28.60 -23.67
CA SER A 39 -2.40 27.61 -22.59
C SER A 39 -1.05 27.68 -21.89
N LYS A 40 0.04 27.84 -22.65
CA LYS A 40 1.39 28.01 -22.10
C LYS A 40 1.50 29.26 -21.24
N ARG A 41 0.95 30.39 -21.69
CA ARG A 41 0.94 31.67 -20.96
C ARG A 41 0.10 31.61 -19.68
N ILE A 42 -1.04 30.90 -19.72
CA ILE A 42 -1.86 30.65 -18.53
C ILE A 42 -1.08 29.81 -17.51
N SER A 43 -0.38 28.76 -17.97
CA SER A 43 0.45 27.92 -17.10
C SER A 43 1.56 28.73 -16.42
N GLU A 44 2.28 29.58 -17.15
CA GLU A 44 3.34 30.45 -16.58
C GLU A 44 2.78 31.44 -15.55
N PHE A 45 1.54 31.90 -15.74
CA PHE A 45 0.86 32.79 -14.80
C PHE A 45 0.36 32.05 -13.54
N GLU A 46 -0.15 30.84 -13.70
CA GLU A 46 -0.53 29.97 -12.57
C GLU A 46 0.69 29.61 -11.72
N ASP A 47 1.84 29.38 -12.35
CA ASP A 47 3.12 29.16 -11.67
C ASP A 47 3.59 30.43 -10.94
N PHE A 48 3.49 31.61 -11.56
CA PHE A 48 3.81 32.89 -10.91
C PHE A 48 2.93 33.18 -9.68
N LEU A 49 1.65 32.82 -9.75
CA LEU A 49 0.72 32.94 -8.62
C LEU A 49 0.88 31.82 -7.58
N GLY A 50 1.72 30.81 -7.85
CA GLY A 50 1.89 29.63 -6.98
C GLY A 50 0.68 28.69 -6.95
N ILE A 51 -0.28 28.87 -7.87
CA ILE A 51 -1.52 28.08 -7.96
C ILE A 51 -1.24 26.75 -8.68
N GLY A 52 -0.35 26.76 -9.67
CA GLY A 52 0.06 25.55 -10.41
C GLY A 52 0.70 24.48 -9.51
N ASP A 53 1.49 24.92 -8.53
CA ASP A 53 2.20 24.05 -7.60
C ASP A 53 1.26 23.39 -6.56
N GLU A 54 0.22 24.07 -6.11
CA GLU A 54 -0.66 23.57 -5.05
C GLU A 54 -1.52 22.39 -5.53
N ALA A 55 -2.07 22.47 -6.75
CA ALA A 55 -2.82 21.38 -7.37
C ALA A 55 -1.91 20.18 -7.69
N SER A 56 -0.71 20.44 -8.23
CA SER A 56 0.30 19.41 -8.53
C SER A 56 0.74 18.68 -7.25
N LYS A 57 0.95 19.41 -6.16
CA LYS A 57 1.31 18.87 -4.85
C LYS A 57 0.25 17.92 -4.30
N LEU A 58 -1.04 18.30 -4.37
CA LEU A 58 -2.14 17.44 -3.89
C LEU A 58 -2.25 16.14 -4.70
N VAL A 59 -2.05 16.20 -6.02
CA VAL A 59 -2.06 15.02 -6.90
C VAL A 59 -0.88 14.10 -6.60
N GLN A 60 0.32 14.66 -6.42
CA GLN A 60 1.51 13.89 -6.02
C GLN A 60 1.34 13.24 -4.65
N GLU A 61 0.74 13.94 -3.69
CA GLU A 61 0.46 13.43 -2.35
C GLU A 61 -0.54 12.25 -2.38
N GLN A 62 -1.66 12.39 -3.11
CA GLN A 62 -2.62 11.30 -3.33
C GLN A 62 -1.95 10.08 -3.99
N LYS A 63 -1.09 10.31 -4.99
CA LYS A 63 -0.35 9.25 -5.69
C LYS A 63 0.65 8.55 -4.77
N ALA A 64 1.34 9.29 -3.91
CA ALA A 64 2.24 8.72 -2.91
C ALA A 64 1.48 7.88 -1.89
N LYS A 65 0.35 8.38 -1.36
CA LYS A 65 -0.53 7.64 -0.45
C LYS A 65 -1.04 6.34 -1.06
N ALA A 66 -1.50 6.38 -2.32
CA ALA A 66 -1.97 5.20 -3.02
C ALA A 66 -0.87 4.13 -3.19
N ARG A 67 0.37 4.55 -3.50
CA ARG A 67 1.52 3.64 -3.59
C ARG A 67 1.84 3.01 -2.24
N ILE A 68 1.84 3.78 -1.16
CA ILE A 68 2.10 3.26 0.20
C ILE A 68 1.02 2.25 0.59
N LEU A 69 -0.25 2.57 0.39
CA LEU A 69 -1.37 1.67 0.64
C LEU A 69 -1.23 0.36 -0.13
N GLN A 70 -0.88 0.44 -1.42
CA GLN A 70 -0.67 -0.75 -2.24
C GLN A 70 0.50 -1.59 -1.73
N SER A 71 1.63 -0.97 -1.37
CA SER A 71 2.76 -1.68 -0.79
C SER A 71 2.42 -2.37 0.53
N VAL A 72 1.65 -1.73 1.40
CA VAL A 72 1.21 -2.30 2.69
C VAL A 72 0.33 -3.53 2.46
N LEU A 73 -0.68 -3.43 1.59
CA LEU A 73 -1.56 -4.56 1.27
C LEU A 73 -0.77 -5.74 0.67
N THR A 74 0.14 -5.46 -0.26
CA THR A 74 0.97 -6.54 -0.84
C THR A 74 1.92 -7.19 0.16
N ALA A 75 2.37 -6.45 1.18
CA ALA A 75 3.22 -7.00 2.24
C ALA A 75 2.42 -7.81 3.26
N GLU A 76 1.22 -7.35 3.61
CA GLU A 76 0.29 -8.06 4.52
C GLU A 76 -0.13 -9.41 3.93
N ASP A 77 -0.48 -9.45 2.63
CA ASP A 77 -0.82 -10.69 1.93
C ASP A 77 0.36 -11.69 1.92
N ALA A 78 1.59 -11.21 1.75
CA ALA A 78 2.79 -12.04 1.79
C ALA A 78 3.06 -12.60 3.20
N GLU A 79 2.96 -11.77 4.24
CA GLU A 79 3.11 -12.21 5.63
C GLU A 79 2.06 -13.25 6.01
N GLU A 80 0.80 -13.05 5.59
CA GLU A 80 -0.26 -14.02 5.86
C GLU A 80 -0.03 -15.34 5.11
N ALA A 81 0.45 -15.30 3.86
CA ALA A 81 0.83 -16.50 3.12
C ALA A 81 1.95 -17.27 3.84
N GLU A 82 3.01 -16.59 4.29
CA GLU A 82 4.11 -17.20 5.04
C GLU A 82 3.62 -17.83 6.35
N ARG A 83 2.75 -17.13 7.09
CA ARG A 83 2.15 -17.66 8.33
C ARG A 83 1.33 -18.92 8.09
N ARG A 84 0.61 -19.00 6.96
CA ARG A 84 -0.17 -20.20 6.59
C ARG A 84 0.74 -21.35 6.22
N VAL A 85 1.82 -21.10 5.48
CA VAL A 85 2.82 -22.12 5.13
C VAL A 85 3.48 -22.69 6.39
N LEU A 86 3.97 -21.83 7.29
CA LEU A 86 4.57 -22.25 8.57
C LEU A 86 3.63 -23.10 9.44
N LYS A 87 2.34 -22.76 9.46
CA LYS A 87 1.34 -23.56 10.19
C LYS A 87 1.13 -24.93 9.56
N MET A 88 1.16 -25.02 8.24
CA MET A 88 1.00 -26.29 7.52
C MET A 88 2.21 -27.20 7.74
N THR A 89 3.43 -26.66 7.62
CA THR A 89 4.67 -27.44 7.85
C THR A 89 4.77 -27.96 9.27
N LEU A 90 4.41 -27.16 10.28
CA LEU A 90 4.42 -27.59 11.68
C LEU A 90 3.36 -28.67 11.95
N ALA A 91 2.19 -28.57 11.31
CA ALA A 91 1.16 -29.61 11.39
C ALA A 91 1.63 -30.93 10.74
N GLU A 92 2.33 -30.85 9.60
CA GLU A 92 2.87 -32.00 8.88
C GLU A 92 3.96 -32.71 9.69
N GLU A 93 4.92 -31.95 10.24
CA GLU A 93 5.99 -32.46 11.12
C GLU A 93 5.42 -33.12 12.38
N LYS A 94 4.35 -32.55 12.94
CA LYS A 94 3.67 -33.13 14.12
C LYS A 94 2.95 -34.45 13.78
N ILE A 95 2.42 -34.60 12.57
CA ILE A 95 1.78 -35.85 12.12
C ILE A 95 2.83 -36.92 11.88
N GLU A 96 3.96 -36.56 11.26
CA GLU A 96 5.10 -37.47 11.02
C GLU A 96 5.72 -37.96 12.34
N ALA A 97 5.95 -37.07 13.31
CA ALA A 97 6.45 -37.44 14.64
C ALA A 97 5.49 -38.40 15.38
N THR A 98 4.18 -38.21 15.27
CA THR A 98 3.21 -39.16 15.85
C THR A 98 3.11 -40.49 15.11
N SER A 99 3.52 -40.53 13.83
CA SER A 99 3.59 -41.74 13.02
C SER A 99 4.84 -42.55 13.35
N GLU A 100 5.99 -41.91 13.55
CA GLU A 100 7.25 -42.57 13.96
C GLU A 100 7.17 -43.10 15.40
N GLU A 101 6.50 -42.40 16.32
CA GLU A 101 6.28 -42.90 17.69
C GLU A 101 5.27 -44.07 17.76
N GLN A 102 4.50 -44.31 16.70
CA GLN A 102 3.51 -45.39 16.61
C GLN A 102 3.95 -46.54 15.68
N GLU A 103 5.22 -46.58 15.28
CA GLU A 103 5.84 -47.75 14.63
C GLU A 103 6.57 -48.66 15.64
N GLU A 104 6.09 -48.77 16.88
CA GLU A 104 6.31 -49.97 17.68
C GLU A 104 5.11 -50.90 17.43
N GLY A 105 5.04 -51.39 16.18
CA GLY A 105 4.08 -52.42 15.82
C GLY A 105 4.32 -53.62 16.73
N ALA A 106 3.25 -54.09 17.41
CA ALA A 106 3.30 -55.30 18.20
C ALA A 106 4.03 -56.38 17.38
N ASP A 107 5.20 -56.77 17.88
CA ASP A 107 6.10 -57.69 17.20
C ASP A 107 5.29 -58.95 16.87
N ALA A 108 5.33 -59.37 15.60
CA ALA A 108 4.55 -60.52 15.16
C ALA A 108 4.88 -61.76 16.00
N ASP A 109 6.12 -61.83 16.54
CA ASP A 109 6.55 -62.88 17.45
C ASP A 109 5.86 -62.81 18.83
N GLU A 110 5.53 -61.63 19.36
CA GLU A 110 4.79 -61.47 20.61
C GLU A 110 3.34 -62.00 20.48
N VAL A 111 2.70 -61.70 19.35
CA VAL A 111 1.35 -62.21 19.04
C VAL A 111 1.38 -63.73 18.84
N ILE A 112 2.38 -64.25 18.15
CA ILE A 112 2.55 -65.70 17.94
C ILE A 112 2.80 -66.40 19.28
N GLN A 113 3.58 -65.80 20.18
CA GLN A 113 3.88 -66.36 21.49
C GLN A 113 2.64 -66.38 22.40
N ALA A 114 1.87 -65.29 22.46
CA ALA A 114 0.63 -65.22 23.23
C ALA A 114 -0.41 -66.27 22.76
N ILE A 115 -0.50 -66.51 21.44
CA ILE A 115 -1.36 -67.56 20.89
C ILE A 115 -0.86 -68.95 21.31
N LYS A 116 0.45 -69.22 21.24
CA LYS A 116 1.02 -70.51 21.68
C LYS A 116 0.78 -70.78 23.15
N ASP A 117 0.97 -69.78 24.01
CA ASP A 117 0.79 -69.92 25.45
C ASP A 117 -0.68 -70.23 25.79
N THR A 118 -1.62 -69.55 25.13
CA THR A 118 -3.06 -69.83 25.25
C THR A 118 -3.40 -71.26 24.80
N CYS A 119 -2.82 -71.73 23.69
CA CYS A 119 -3.06 -73.09 23.20
C CYS A 119 -2.51 -74.17 24.14
N ASN A 120 -1.34 -73.93 24.76
CA ASN A 120 -0.77 -74.86 25.73
C ASN A 120 -1.62 -74.94 27.02
N GLU A 121 -2.13 -73.81 27.50
CA GLU A 121 -3.02 -73.78 28.67
C GLU A 121 -4.31 -74.59 28.43
N CYS A 122 -4.87 -74.54 27.22
CA CYS A 122 -6.04 -75.34 26.84
C CYS A 122 -5.76 -76.85 26.79
N ILE A 123 -4.52 -77.27 26.56
CA ILE A 123 -4.13 -78.69 26.49
C ILE A 123 -3.91 -79.26 27.90
N GLU A 124 -3.39 -78.47 28.84
CA GLU A 124 -3.13 -78.89 30.22
C GLU A 124 -4.40 -78.94 31.10
N GLN A 125 -5.53 -78.39 30.64
CA GLN A 125 -6.82 -78.43 31.34
C GLN A 125 -7.72 -79.64 30.98
N VAL A 126 -7.20 -80.63 30.23
CA VAL A 126 -7.88 -81.90 29.89
C VAL A 126 -7.29 -83.06 30.67
#